data_AF-X0X3D8-F1
#
_entry.id   AF-X0X3D8-F1
#
_cell.length_a   1.000
_cell.length_b   1.000
_cell.length_c   1.000
_cell.angle_alpha   90.00
_cell.angle_beta   90.00
_cell.angle_gamma   90.00
#
_symmetry.space_group_name_H-M   'P 1'
#
loop_
_entity.id
_entity.type
_entity.pdbx_description
1 polymer ?
#
loop_
_entity_poly.entity_id
_entity_poly.type
_entity_poly.pdbx_seq_one_letter_code
_entity_poly.pdbx_strand_id
1 'polypeptide(L)' 'MLKLGMHVDNWRHFDVTYEVPCQFAKDHDMEYVEFGTVDGDYFVQALGYNPHIALHSDPLKLKQYL' A
#
# COMPACT_ATOMS: atom_id res chain seq x y z
N MET A 1 -1.36 1.93 24.67
CA MET A 1 -2.69 2.05 24.01
C MET A 1 -2.65 1.23 22.74
N LEU A 2 -3.73 0.53 22.41
CA LEU A 2 -3.86 -0.21 21.14
C LEU A 2 -4.18 0.77 20.01
N LYS A 3 -3.62 0.53 18.82
CA LYS A 3 -3.86 1.30 17.60
C LYS A 3 -4.37 0.35 16.50
N LEU A 4 -5.24 0.86 15.63
CA LEU A 4 -5.75 0.12 14.48
C LEU A 4 -5.02 0.59 13.22
N GLY A 5 -4.62 -0.36 12.38
CA GLY A 5 -4.00 -0.10 11.09
C GLY A 5 -4.51 -1.08 10.04
N MET A 6 -4.20 -0.81 8.78
CA MET A 6 -4.58 -1.67 7.67
C MET A 6 -3.35 -2.05 6.86
N HIS A 7 -3.21 -3.35 6.59
CA HIS A 7 -2.19 -3.87 5.70
C HIS A 7 -2.72 -3.93 4.27
N VAL A 8 -1.96 -3.37 3.32
CA VAL A 8 -2.38 -3.28 1.90
C VAL A 8 -2.63 -4.63 1.24
N ASP A 9 -2.04 -5.71 1.75
CA ASP A 9 -2.24 -7.10 1.27
C ASP A 9 -3.70 -7.59 1.44
N ASN A 10 -4.50 -6.92 2.26
CA ASN A 10 -5.95 -7.16 2.31
C ASN A 10 -6.64 -6.91 0.95
N TRP A 11 -6.02 -6.13 0.06
CA TRP A 11 -6.52 -5.81 -1.29
C TRP A 11 -5.97 -6.73 -2.39
N ARG A 12 -5.12 -7.72 -2.05
CA ARG A 12 -4.46 -8.56 -3.05
C ARG A 12 -5.43 -9.26 -4.01
N HIS A 13 -6.61 -9.63 -3.53
CA HIS A 13 -7.64 -10.32 -4.32
C HIS A 13 -8.37 -9.43 -5.32
N PHE A 14 -8.16 -8.11 -5.28
CA PHE A 14 -8.76 -7.17 -6.21
C PHE A 14 -7.84 -6.82 -7.39
N ASP A 15 -6.60 -7.35 -7.40
CA ASP A 15 -5.60 -7.08 -8.42
C ASP A 15 -5.45 -5.56 -8.67
N VAL A 16 -5.25 -4.80 -7.59
CA VAL A 16 -5.08 -3.33 -7.61
C VAL A 16 -3.70 -2.91 -7.15
N THR A 17 -3.32 -1.68 -7.49
CA THR A 17 -2.13 -1.03 -6.95
C THR A 17 -2.36 -0.50 -5.52
N TYR A 18 -1.27 -0.10 -4.86
CA TYR A 18 -1.27 0.37 -3.47
C TYR A 18 -2.09 1.66 -3.26
N GLU A 19 -2.34 2.44 -4.32
CA GLU A 19 -3.13 3.66 -4.25
C GLU A 19 -4.58 3.41 -3.81
N VAL A 20 -5.16 2.25 -4.16
CA VAL A 20 -6.54 1.89 -3.77
C VAL A 20 -6.70 1.72 -2.26
N PRO A 21 -5.93 0.86 -1.57
CA PRO A 21 -5.98 0.79 -0.11
C PRO A 21 -5.56 2.11 0.55
N CYS A 22 -4.60 2.86 -0.01
CA CYS A 22 -4.21 4.15 0.56
C CYS A 22 -5.34 5.18 0.51
N GLN A 23 -6.08 5.24 -0.60
CA GLN A 23 -7.25 6.12 -0.70
C GLN A 23 -8.35 5.67 0.25
N PHE A 24 -8.61 4.36 0.37
CA PHE A 24 -9.54 3.82 1.36
C PHE A 24 -9.15 4.23 2.79
N ALA A 25 -7.87 4.10 3.15
CA ALA A 25 -7.37 4.50 4.46
C ALA A 25 -7.62 5.98 4.73
N LYS A 26 -7.36 6.83 3.74
CA LYS A 26 -7.61 8.28 3.81
C LYS A 26 -9.09 8.62 3.96
N ASP A 27 -9.96 7.95 3.19
CA ASP A 27 -11.41 8.18 3.22
C ASP A 27 -12.06 7.72 4.53
N HIS A 28 -11.39 6.85 5.28
CA HIS A 28 -11.87 6.26 6.53
C HIS A 28 -11.05 6.67 7.77
N ASP A 29 -10.28 7.76 7.68
CA ASP A 29 -9.49 8.32 8.79
C ASP A 29 -8.57 7.29 9.48
N MET A 30 -7.98 6.36 8.71
CA MET A 30 -7.04 5.38 9.24
C MET A 30 -5.68 6.02 9.51
N GLU A 31 -5.22 5.93 10.76
CA GLU A 31 -3.94 6.50 11.20
C GLU A 31 -2.72 5.76 10.65
N TYR A 32 -2.84 4.47 10.35
CA TYR A 32 -1.73 3.62 9.94
C TYR A 32 -2.08 2.74 8.73
N VAL A 33 -1.26 2.85 7.69
CA VAL A 33 -1.23 1.94 6.54
C VAL A 33 0.11 1.21 6.54
N GLU A 34 0.06 -0.11 6.48
CA GLU A 34 1.23 -0.98 6.43
C GLU A 34 1.38 -1.57 5.02
N PHE A 35 2.57 -1.40 4.44
CA PHE A 35 2.85 -1.89 3.10
C PHE A 35 3.57 -3.23 3.15
N GLY A 36 3.12 -4.18 2.32
CA GLY A 36 3.95 -5.30 1.91
C GLY A 36 5.06 -4.78 0.99
N THR A 37 6.29 -5.26 1.19
CA THR A 37 7.45 -4.80 0.42
C THR A 37 8.09 -5.92 -0.38
N VAL A 38 8.49 -5.61 -1.61
CA VAL A 38 9.31 -6.48 -2.46
C VAL A 38 10.74 -5.95 -2.48
N ASP A 39 11.72 -6.84 -2.31
CA ASP A 39 13.12 -6.52 -2.59
C ASP A 39 13.41 -6.71 -4.08
N GLY A 40 13.67 -5.60 -4.79
CA GLY A 40 13.78 -5.55 -6.24
C GLY A 40 12.47 -5.21 -6.95
N ASP A 41 12.34 -5.66 -8.21
CA ASP A 41 11.21 -5.36 -9.08
C ASP A 41 10.29 -6.57 -9.24
N TYR A 42 9.01 -6.40 -8.94
CA TYR A 42 8.00 -7.43 -9.15
C TYR A 42 7.14 -7.11 -10.37
N PHE A 43 7.15 -7.99 -11.37
CA PHE A 43 6.47 -7.74 -12.64
C PHE A 43 4.94 -7.53 -12.47
N VAL A 44 4.28 -8.26 -11.56
CA VAL A 44 2.82 -8.13 -11.34
C VAL A 44 2.47 -6.77 -10.73
N GLN A 45 3.32 -6.28 -9.82
CA GLN A 45 3.21 -4.94 -9.26
C GLN A 45 3.39 -3.88 -10.36
N ALA A 46 4.39 -4.03 -11.23
CA ALA A 46 4.63 -3.11 -12.35
C ALA A 46 3.48 -3.05 -13.36
N LEU A 47 2.69 -4.13 -13.48
CA LEU A 47 1.47 -4.19 -14.29
C LEU A 47 0.24 -3.59 -13.59
N GLY A 48 0.36 -3.24 -12.31
CA GLY A 48 -0.70 -2.63 -11.53
C GLY A 48 -1.60 -3.61 -10.76
N TYR A 49 -1.20 -4.88 -10.66
CA TYR A 49 -2.03 -5.95 -10.09
C TYR A 49 -1.57 -6.40 -8.71
N ASN A 50 -0.76 -5.60 -8.02
CA ASN A 50 -0.31 -5.93 -6.68
C ASN A 50 -0.19 -4.67 -5.81
N PRO A 51 -0.75 -4.66 -4.59
CA PRO A 51 -0.74 -3.48 -3.73
C PRO A 51 0.55 -3.35 -2.91
N HIS A 52 1.55 -4.21 -3.12
CA HIS A 52 2.87 -4.09 -2.50
C HIS A 52 3.68 -3.00 -3.19
N ILE A 53 4.73 -2.55 -2.50
CA ILE A 53 5.68 -1.56 -3.02
C ILE A 53 7.08 -2.17 -3.12
N ALA A 54 7.91 -1.65 -4.01
CA ALA A 54 9.32 -2.01 -4.02
C ALA A 54 10.04 -1.31 -2.85
N LEU A 55 11.05 -1.93 -2.25
CA LEU A 55 11.84 -1.30 -1.18
C LEU A 55 12.52 0.01 -1.60
N HIS A 56 12.80 0.16 -2.89
CA HIS A 56 13.38 1.38 -3.46
C HIS A 56 12.32 2.44 -3.87
N SER A 57 11.05 2.23 -3.50
CA SER A 57 9.99 3.21 -3.76
C SER A 57 10.27 4.51 -3.00
N ASP A 58 9.98 5.66 -3.63
CA ASP A 58 10.18 6.97 -3.03
C ASP A 58 9.24 7.17 -1.81
N PRO A 59 9.77 7.26 -0.58
CA PRO A 59 8.94 7.41 0.61
C PRO A 59 8.18 8.73 0.64
N LEU A 60 8.64 9.78 -0.06
CA LEU A 60 7.91 11.06 -0.14
C LEU A 60 6.61 10.91 -0.94
N LYS A 61 6.59 10.05 -1.96
CA LYS A 61 5.35 9.72 -2.69
C LYS A 61 4.38 8.95 -1.82
N LEU A 62 4.85 8.12 -0.89
CA LEU A 62 3.97 7.37 0.01
C LEU A 62 3.37 8.27 1.09
N LYS A 63 4.11 9.29 1.55
CA LYS A 63 3.63 10.27 2.54
C LYS A 63 2.42 11.09 2.09
N GLN A 64 2.11 11.18 0.80
CA GLN A 64 0.92 11.92 0.33
C GLN A 64 -0.41 11.30 0.78
N TYR A 65 -0.37 10.06 1.27
CA TYR A 65 -1.53 9.29 1.74
C TYR A 65 -1.70 9.30 3.27
N LEU A 66 -0.81 9.98 3.99
CA LEU A 66 -0.86 10.22 5.44
C LEU A 66 -1.00 11.73 5.70
#